data_AF-A0A4R4PYV6-F1
#
_entry.id   AF-A0A4R4PYV6-F1
#
_cell.length_a   1.000
_cell.length_b   1.000
_cell.length_c   1.000
_cell.angle_alpha   90.00
_cell.angle_beta   90.00
_cell.angle_gamma   90.00
#
_symmetry.space_group_name_H-M   'P 1'
#
loop_
_entity.id
_entity.type
_entity.pdbx_description
1 polymer ?
#
loop_
_entity_poly.entity_id
_entity_poly.type
_entity_poly.pdbx_seq_one_letter_code
_entity_poly.pdbx_strand_id
1 'polypeptide(L)'
;MSHPSTHRAAGSGIPAAGAPGWHPWSDAWTQHVPVLTGRHDLTVTVAPGAGGGAPACFYPDARRIEVDATHIGAPDITNPHKAGHKRLVPTAYGLLVHEAAHATHSLWTTPPGTPPVVAAVADLLEESRAENRQRGRRRGDRRWLRHTVTTLLDPNDAPMDDAWHAAHLAGLLLARVDARIITAKDIKGVRAAVTTVLGRKRLRQLRDVWRQAHTVDDTDAATMIDLAWRWCRILDIDPGQQPEPPQPDPGQFAGQLAQALGDYLAHTAGLTPAEYTAQQIDGRHSAPPSWTRRDPTDAERAAARQLAARLRRART
;
A
#
# COMPACT_ATOMS: atom_id res chain seq x y z
N MET A 1 1.12 7.59 -8.76
CA MET A 1 1.00 7.77 -7.30
C MET A 1 2.26 7.18 -6.69
N SER A 2 2.87 7.87 -5.73
CA SER A 2 4.06 7.37 -5.05
C SER A 2 3.77 5.99 -4.45
N HIS A 3 4.69 5.06 -4.67
CA HIS A 3 4.59 3.68 -4.20
C HIS A 3 4.32 3.65 -2.67
N PRO A 4 3.55 2.68 -2.13
CA PRO A 4 3.33 2.51 -0.68
C PRO A 4 4.63 2.36 0.15
N SER A 5 5.79 2.23 -0.50
CA SER A 5 7.12 2.07 0.11
C SER A 5 7.74 3.36 0.67
N THR A 6 6.99 4.46 0.85
CA THR A 6 7.48 5.72 1.44
C THR A 6 6.77 6.12 2.74
N HIS A 7 6.10 5.17 3.40
CA HIS A 7 5.43 5.40 4.68
C HIS A 7 6.41 5.38 5.88
N ARG A 8 7.71 5.10 5.66
CA ARG A 8 8.79 5.32 6.64
C ARG A 8 9.88 6.15 6.00
N ALA A 9 10.19 7.29 6.60
CA ALA A 9 11.22 8.19 6.10
C ALA A 9 12.31 8.43 7.15
N ALA A 10 13.56 8.22 6.76
CA ALA A 10 14.71 8.66 7.55
C ALA A 10 14.78 10.19 7.56
N GLY A 11 15.25 10.78 8.67
CA GLY A 11 15.26 12.23 8.88
C GLY A 11 13.96 12.78 9.47
N SER A 12 13.96 14.08 9.78
CA SER A 12 12.82 14.73 10.43
C SER A 12 11.63 15.02 9.52
N GLY A 13 11.84 14.94 8.20
CA GLY A 13 10.94 15.50 7.19
C GLY A 13 10.74 17.02 7.34
N ILE A 14 10.10 17.65 6.36
CA ILE A 14 9.46 18.95 6.57
C ILE A 14 8.06 18.65 7.11
N PRO A 15 7.71 19.10 8.33
CA PRO A 15 6.36 18.87 8.85
C PRO A 15 5.33 19.47 7.90
N ALA A 16 4.27 18.71 7.62
CA ALA A 16 3.11 19.29 6.95
C ALA A 16 2.63 20.52 7.73
N ALA A 17 2.37 21.63 7.04
CA ALA A 17 1.89 22.84 7.68
C ALA A 17 0.56 22.54 8.38
N GLY A 18 0.50 22.81 9.70
CA GLY A 18 -0.72 22.65 10.46
C GLY A 18 -1.83 23.51 9.86
N ALA A 19 -2.92 22.87 9.45
CA ALA A 19 -4.12 23.55 8.97
C ALA A 19 -5.08 23.72 10.17
N PRO A 20 -5.55 24.93 10.52
CA PRO A 20 -6.29 25.19 11.75
C PRO A 20 -7.50 24.26 11.99
N GLY A 21 -8.22 23.87 10.93
CA GLY A 21 -9.36 22.95 11.01
C GLY A 21 -8.99 21.51 11.41
N TRP A 22 -7.72 21.14 11.32
CA TRP A 22 -7.22 19.79 11.59
C TRP A 22 -6.45 19.66 12.91
N HIS A 23 -6.25 20.75 13.65
CA HIS A 23 -5.67 20.70 15.00
C HIS A 23 -6.44 19.75 15.94
N PRO A 24 -7.79 19.74 16.00
CA PRO A 24 -8.50 18.79 16.85
C PRO A 24 -8.19 17.32 16.54
N TRP A 25 -7.95 16.99 15.27
CA TRP A 25 -7.54 15.63 14.86
C TRP A 25 -6.13 15.30 15.31
N SER A 26 -5.19 16.22 15.07
CA SER A 26 -3.78 16.08 15.49
C SER A 26 -3.68 15.91 17.01
N ASP A 27 -4.39 16.73 17.78
CA ASP A 27 -4.43 16.66 19.24
C ASP A 27 -5.04 15.36 19.74
N ALA A 28 -6.22 14.99 19.23
CA ALA A 28 -6.91 13.77 19.64
C ALA A 28 -6.09 12.51 19.35
N TRP A 29 -5.44 12.45 18.18
CA TRP A 29 -4.66 11.28 17.80
C TRP A 29 -3.29 11.24 18.48
N THR A 30 -2.70 12.40 18.79
CA THR A 30 -1.52 12.48 19.67
C THR A 30 -1.84 11.95 21.07
N GLN A 31 -3.01 12.28 21.62
CA GLN A 31 -3.45 11.72 22.91
C GLN A 31 -3.75 10.22 22.84
N HIS A 32 -4.20 9.72 21.66
CA HIS A 32 -4.57 8.32 21.46
C HIS A 32 -3.38 7.41 21.12
N VAL A 33 -2.32 7.93 20.50
CA VAL A 33 -1.18 7.12 20.03
C VAL A 33 -0.53 6.27 21.13
N PRO A 34 -0.42 6.68 22.41
CA PRO A 34 0.13 5.82 23.46
C PRO A 34 -0.71 4.56 23.69
N VAL A 35 -2.01 4.58 23.42
CA VAL A 35 -2.86 3.38 23.48
C VAL A 35 -2.46 2.40 22.38
N LEU A 36 -2.08 2.91 21.21
CA LEU A 36 -1.67 2.09 20.07
C LEU A 36 -0.24 1.58 20.25
N THR A 37 0.70 2.38 20.75
CA THR A 37 2.14 2.08 20.72
C THR A 37 2.74 1.73 22.07
N GLY A 38 2.13 2.17 23.18
CA GLY A 38 2.75 2.19 24.50
C GLY A 38 3.80 3.30 24.68
N ARG A 39 3.96 4.17 23.67
CA ARG A 39 4.93 5.27 23.66
C ARG A 39 4.23 6.61 23.90
N HIS A 40 4.82 7.44 24.75
CA HIS A 40 4.31 8.77 25.11
C HIS A 40 5.12 9.91 24.46
N ASP A 41 6.17 9.57 23.73
CA ASP A 41 7.07 10.52 23.08
C ASP A 41 6.69 10.83 21.62
N LEU A 42 5.59 10.26 21.14
CA LEU A 42 5.12 10.39 19.76
C LEU A 42 4.12 11.53 19.60
N THR A 43 4.23 12.26 18.49
CA THR A 43 3.22 13.23 18.03
C THR A 43 2.52 12.74 16.77
N VAL A 44 1.29 13.18 16.57
CA VAL A 44 0.51 12.91 15.35
C VAL A 44 0.11 14.21 14.69
N THR A 45 0.44 14.35 13.41
CA THR A 45 -0.03 15.45 12.55
C THR A 45 -1.04 14.90 11.55
N VAL A 46 -2.22 15.51 11.55
CA VAL A 46 -3.25 15.28 10.55
C VAL A 46 -3.43 16.57 9.76
N ALA A 47 -3.18 16.52 8.46
CA ALA A 47 -3.37 17.67 7.57
C ALA A 47 -3.48 17.19 6.10
N PRO A 48 -4.10 17.97 5.20
CA PRO A 48 -4.08 17.67 3.77
C PRO A 48 -2.64 17.64 3.25
N GLY A 49 -2.26 16.55 2.59
CA GLY A 49 -0.90 16.34 2.08
C GLY A 49 0.15 15.94 3.12
N ALA A 50 -0.26 15.67 4.37
CA ALA A 50 0.62 15.08 5.36
C ALA A 50 1.07 13.67 4.92
N GLY A 51 2.28 13.26 5.31
CA GLY A 51 2.88 12.00 4.88
C GLY A 51 3.74 12.10 3.61
N GLY A 52 4.01 13.31 3.12
CA GLY A 52 4.99 13.53 2.04
C GLY A 52 4.63 12.90 0.69
N GLY A 53 3.33 12.70 0.44
CA GLY A 53 2.83 12.02 -0.77
C GLY A 53 2.46 10.55 -0.56
N ALA A 54 2.75 9.98 0.62
CA ALA A 54 2.15 8.74 1.08
C ALA A 54 0.85 9.04 1.88
N PRO A 55 -0.11 8.10 1.92
CA PRO A 55 -1.34 8.22 2.73
C PRO A 55 -1.10 8.51 4.22
N ALA A 56 0.01 7.99 4.75
CA ALA A 56 0.54 8.27 6.06
C ALA A 56 2.04 8.00 6.05
N CYS A 57 2.76 8.54 7.03
CA CYS A 57 4.19 8.31 7.18
C CYS A 57 4.62 8.40 8.65
N PHE A 58 5.46 7.46 9.09
CA PHE A 58 6.19 7.55 10.34
C PHE A 58 7.61 8.08 10.11
N TYR A 59 7.95 9.15 10.83
CA TYR A 59 9.28 9.78 10.89
C TYR A 59 9.94 9.44 12.22
N PRO A 60 10.83 8.42 12.30
CA PRO A 60 11.41 7.94 13.56
C PRO A 60 12.21 9.01 14.29
N ASP A 61 13.04 9.77 13.57
CA ASP A 61 13.93 10.79 14.15
C ASP A 61 13.15 11.97 14.75
N ALA A 62 12.02 12.32 14.14
CA ALA A 62 11.11 13.35 14.63
C ALA A 62 10.08 12.82 15.64
N ARG A 63 10.01 11.50 15.86
CA ARG A 63 8.99 10.83 16.68
C ARG A 63 7.58 11.25 16.26
N ARG A 64 7.35 11.38 14.96
CA ARG A 64 6.13 11.95 14.39
C ARG A 64 5.45 10.95 13.47
N ILE A 65 4.14 10.80 13.61
CA ILE A 65 3.28 10.13 12.64
C ILE A 65 2.50 11.22 11.89
N GLU A 66 2.46 11.11 10.57
CA GLU A 66 1.66 11.97 9.72
C GLU A 66 0.57 11.13 9.04
N VAL A 67 -0.65 11.66 8.96
CA VAL A 67 -1.77 11.02 8.23
C VAL A 67 -2.43 12.06 7.33
N ASP A 68 -2.54 11.75 6.05
CA ASP A 68 -3.20 12.63 5.09
C ASP A 68 -4.69 12.74 5.40
N ALA A 69 -5.13 13.97 5.61
CA ALA A 69 -6.51 14.31 5.92
C ALA A 69 -7.50 13.99 4.78
N THR A 70 -7.03 13.79 3.55
CA THR A 70 -7.86 13.32 2.43
C THR A 70 -8.59 12.01 2.74
N HIS A 71 -8.01 11.16 3.60
CA HIS A 71 -8.61 9.89 4.03
C HIS A 71 -9.64 10.03 5.16
N ILE A 72 -9.84 11.24 5.69
CA ILE A 72 -10.88 11.58 6.69
C ILE A 72 -12.09 12.24 6.01
N GLY A 73 -11.84 13.13 5.05
CA GLY A 73 -12.88 13.95 4.41
C GLY A 73 -12.98 15.34 5.05
N ALA A 74 -14.19 15.76 5.44
CA ALA A 74 -14.37 17.06 6.09
C ALA A 74 -13.83 17.03 7.55
N PRO A 75 -13.18 18.09 8.05
CA PRO A 75 -12.58 18.11 9.39
C PRO A 75 -13.63 17.96 10.52
N ASP A 76 -14.87 18.35 10.28
CA ASP A 76 -16.00 18.28 11.22
C ASP A 76 -16.90 17.05 11.02
N ILE A 77 -16.54 16.13 10.10
CA ILE A 77 -17.32 14.91 9.81
C ILE A 77 -17.63 14.10 11.06
N THR A 78 -16.73 14.14 12.05
CA THR A 78 -16.92 13.48 13.32
C THR A 78 -16.01 14.04 14.42
N ASN A 79 -16.34 13.74 15.69
CA ASN A 79 -15.47 14.08 16.82
C ASN A 79 -14.31 13.07 16.98
N PRO A 80 -13.04 13.50 16.83
CA PRO A 80 -11.89 12.60 16.87
C PRO A 80 -11.53 12.07 18.27
N HIS A 81 -11.98 12.71 19.35
CA HIS A 81 -11.76 12.23 20.72
C HIS A 81 -12.69 11.08 21.11
N LYS A 82 -13.78 10.84 20.37
CA LYS A 82 -14.74 9.78 20.67
C LYS A 82 -14.25 8.44 20.12
N ALA A 83 -13.93 7.50 21.00
CA ALA A 83 -13.42 6.18 20.62
C ALA A 83 -14.33 5.38 19.65
N GLY A 84 -15.65 5.59 19.67
CA GLY A 84 -16.59 4.96 18.74
C GLY A 84 -16.54 5.53 17.31
N HIS A 85 -16.08 6.78 17.17
CA HIS A 85 -16.15 7.54 15.93
C HIS A 85 -15.07 7.16 14.91
N LYS A 86 -14.03 6.43 15.31
CA LYS A 86 -13.07 5.81 14.38
C LYS A 86 -13.71 4.92 13.31
N ARG A 87 -14.91 4.40 13.56
CA ARG A 87 -15.69 3.62 12.57
C ARG A 87 -16.21 4.47 11.41
N LEU A 88 -16.30 5.79 11.60
CA LEU A 88 -16.74 6.74 10.58
C LEU A 88 -15.58 7.18 9.67
N VAL A 89 -14.33 6.94 10.10
CA VAL A 89 -13.10 7.26 9.36
C VAL A 89 -12.16 6.04 9.31
N PRO A 90 -12.66 4.86 8.86
CA PRO A 90 -11.96 3.58 9.04
C PRO A 90 -10.61 3.53 8.32
N THR A 91 -10.50 4.17 7.14
CA THR A 91 -9.26 4.22 6.35
C THR A 91 -8.17 5.02 7.07
N ALA A 92 -8.47 6.25 7.48
CA ALA A 92 -7.51 7.09 8.20
C ALA A 92 -7.12 6.53 9.57
N TYR A 93 -8.07 5.92 10.30
CA TYR A 93 -7.72 5.26 11.56
C TYR A 93 -6.86 4.01 11.34
N GLY A 94 -7.10 3.24 10.28
CA GLY A 94 -6.24 2.10 9.96
C GLY A 94 -4.85 2.51 9.50
N LEU A 95 -4.70 3.66 8.82
CA LEU A 95 -3.41 4.29 8.53
C LEU A 95 -2.66 4.65 9.82
N LEU A 96 -3.32 5.31 10.78
CA LEU A 96 -2.74 5.59 12.09
C LEU A 96 -2.27 4.30 12.80
N VAL A 97 -3.07 3.23 12.74
CA VAL A 97 -2.72 1.93 13.34
C VAL A 97 -1.52 1.28 12.64
N HIS A 98 -1.42 1.41 11.32
CA HIS A 98 -0.30 0.92 10.52
C HIS A 98 0.99 1.66 10.88
N GLU A 99 0.99 3.01 10.91
CA GLU A 99 2.16 3.78 11.33
C GLU A 99 2.52 3.55 12.80
N ALA A 100 1.52 3.36 13.67
CA ALA A 100 1.76 2.98 15.06
C ALA A 100 2.43 1.61 15.19
N ALA A 101 2.15 0.66 14.28
CA ALA A 101 2.83 -0.62 14.23
C ALA A 101 4.33 -0.40 13.94
N HIS A 102 4.65 0.41 12.93
CA HIS A 102 6.04 0.76 12.60
C HIS A 102 6.74 1.53 13.73
N ALA A 103 6.06 2.48 14.35
CA ALA A 103 6.60 3.23 15.48
C ALA A 103 6.92 2.36 16.71
N THR A 104 6.29 1.21 16.84
CA THR A 104 6.53 0.27 17.95
C THR A 104 7.54 -0.80 17.55
N HIS A 105 7.43 -1.32 16.33
CA HIS A 105 8.07 -2.57 15.94
C HIS A 105 9.20 -2.38 14.93
N SER A 106 9.29 -1.27 14.20
CA SER A 106 10.32 -1.08 13.16
C SER A 106 11.44 -0.17 13.67
N LEU A 107 12.22 -0.68 14.62
CA LEU A 107 13.27 0.05 15.35
C LEU A 107 14.66 -0.14 14.72
N TRP A 108 14.68 -0.34 13.40
CA TRP A 108 15.89 -0.51 12.62
C TRP A 108 15.82 0.37 11.37
N THR A 109 17.00 0.77 10.89
CA THR A 109 17.18 1.55 9.65
C THR A 109 18.00 0.75 8.66
N THR A 110 17.71 0.91 7.38
CA THR A 110 18.48 0.29 6.30
C THR A 110 19.97 0.67 6.42
N PRO A 111 20.88 -0.31 6.54
CA PRO A 111 22.31 -0.04 6.62
C PRO A 111 22.83 0.73 5.40
N PRO A 112 23.74 1.72 5.57
CA PRO A 112 24.37 2.42 4.46
C PRO A 112 25.01 1.45 3.46
N GLY A 113 24.87 1.75 2.17
CA GLY A 113 25.44 0.93 1.09
C GLY A 113 24.60 -0.30 0.71
N THR A 114 23.43 -0.50 1.32
CA THR A 114 22.47 -1.52 0.88
C THR A 114 21.93 -1.15 -0.51
N PRO A 115 21.98 -2.05 -1.52
CA PRO A 115 21.43 -1.76 -2.84
C PRO A 115 19.92 -1.41 -2.79
N PRO A 116 19.45 -0.42 -3.56
CA PRO A 116 18.05 0.02 -3.54
C PRO A 116 17.00 -1.11 -3.69
N VAL A 117 17.25 -2.09 -4.56
CA VAL A 117 16.36 -3.26 -4.73
C VAL A 117 16.28 -4.12 -3.47
N VAL A 118 17.39 -4.25 -2.73
CA VAL A 118 17.43 -4.99 -1.47
C VAL A 118 16.72 -4.21 -0.37
N ALA A 119 16.92 -2.89 -0.31
CA ALA A 119 16.21 -2.02 0.61
C ALA A 119 14.69 -2.09 0.40
N ALA A 120 14.23 -2.00 -0.86
CA ALA A 120 12.82 -2.09 -1.22
C ALA A 120 12.18 -3.43 -0.81
N VAL A 121 12.92 -4.53 -0.94
CA VAL A 121 12.46 -5.84 -0.47
C VAL A 121 12.43 -5.91 1.06
N ALA A 122 13.43 -5.35 1.74
CA ALA A 122 13.45 -5.32 3.20
C ALA A 122 12.26 -4.53 3.77
N ASP A 123 11.93 -3.40 3.15
CA ASP A 123 10.74 -2.61 3.49
C ASP A 123 9.46 -3.43 3.24
N LEU A 124 9.33 -4.09 2.07
CA LEU A 124 8.19 -4.97 1.77
C LEU A 124 8.02 -6.11 2.78
N LEU A 125 9.11 -6.69 3.28
CA LEU A 125 9.06 -7.72 4.31
C LEU A 125 8.62 -7.13 5.67
N GLU A 126 9.12 -5.94 5.99
CA GLU A 126 8.86 -5.21 7.23
C GLU A 126 7.37 -4.88 7.41
N GLU A 127 6.68 -4.51 6.33
CA GLU A 127 5.22 -4.33 6.25
C GLU A 127 4.45 -5.39 7.04
N SER A 128 4.57 -6.65 6.59
CA SER A 128 3.81 -7.76 7.14
C SER A 128 4.35 -8.22 8.50
N ARG A 129 5.64 -7.95 8.78
CA ARG A 129 6.27 -8.25 10.08
C ARG A 129 5.71 -7.33 11.16
N ALA A 130 5.76 -6.01 10.96
CA ALA A 130 5.28 -5.01 11.91
C ALA A 130 3.78 -5.18 12.19
N GLU A 131 2.97 -5.41 11.16
CA GLU A 131 1.54 -5.69 11.31
C GLU A 131 1.27 -7.00 12.08
N ASN A 132 2.06 -8.05 11.87
CA ASN A 132 1.94 -9.30 12.61
C ASN A 132 2.21 -9.08 14.10
N ARG A 133 3.29 -8.35 14.44
CA ARG A 133 3.65 -7.98 15.82
C ARG A 133 2.55 -7.13 16.46
N GLN A 134 2.04 -6.12 15.75
CA GLN A 134 0.93 -5.29 16.20
C GLN A 134 -0.33 -6.11 16.48
N ARG A 135 -0.72 -6.99 15.55
CA ARG A 135 -1.87 -7.89 15.72
C ARG A 135 -1.66 -8.87 16.88
N GLY A 136 -0.42 -9.31 17.12
CA GLY A 136 -0.04 -10.15 18.25
C GLY A 136 -0.31 -9.45 19.59
N ARG A 137 0.15 -8.20 19.72
CA ARG A 137 -0.01 -7.37 20.93
C ARG A 137 -1.44 -6.83 21.09
N ARG A 138 -2.08 -6.44 19.99
CA ARG A 138 -3.39 -5.76 19.93
C ARG A 138 -4.28 -6.42 18.89
N ARG A 139 -4.83 -7.59 19.21
CA ARG A 139 -5.67 -8.40 18.29
C ARG A 139 -6.82 -7.63 17.65
N GLY A 140 -7.41 -6.67 18.36
CA GLY A 140 -8.51 -5.84 17.86
C GLY A 140 -8.14 -4.92 16.70
N ASP A 141 -6.84 -4.64 16.51
CA ASP A 141 -6.34 -3.75 15.47
C ASP A 141 -6.37 -4.40 14.07
N ARG A 142 -6.46 -5.73 14.01
CA ARG A 142 -6.55 -6.51 12.77
C ARG A 142 -7.55 -5.93 11.76
N ARG A 143 -8.75 -5.54 12.23
CA ARG A 143 -9.81 -5.07 11.34
C ARG A 143 -9.45 -3.76 10.63
N TRP A 144 -8.69 -2.89 11.30
CA TRP A 144 -8.28 -1.60 10.78
C TRP A 144 -7.13 -1.75 9.79
N LEU A 145 -6.12 -2.56 10.16
CA LEU A 145 -5.03 -2.95 9.26
C LEU A 145 -5.57 -3.58 7.98
N ARG A 146 -6.49 -4.56 8.12
CA ARG A 146 -7.13 -5.20 6.97
C ARG A 146 -7.88 -4.18 6.11
N HIS A 147 -8.67 -3.30 6.70
CA HIS A 147 -9.42 -2.27 5.98
C HIS A 147 -8.49 -1.39 5.15
N THR A 148 -7.45 -0.82 5.76
CA THR A 148 -6.48 0.05 5.08
C THR A 148 -5.77 -0.65 3.94
N VAL A 149 -5.28 -1.87 4.17
CA VAL A 149 -4.62 -2.65 3.10
C VAL A 149 -5.58 -2.87 1.92
N THR A 150 -6.85 -3.18 2.15
CA THR A 150 -7.80 -3.39 1.05
C THR A 150 -8.27 -2.12 0.36
N THR A 151 -8.14 -0.96 1.00
CA THR A 151 -8.58 0.32 0.43
C THR A 151 -7.49 1.03 -0.36
N LEU A 152 -6.21 0.82 0.00
CA LEU A 152 -5.10 1.59 -0.57
C LEU A 152 -4.31 0.85 -1.64
N LEU A 153 -4.54 -0.45 -1.83
CA LEU A 153 -3.98 -1.19 -2.94
C LEU A 153 -4.54 -0.68 -4.27
N ASP A 154 -3.68 -0.58 -5.27
CA ASP A 154 -4.02 -0.19 -6.63
C ASP A 154 -3.73 -1.37 -7.58
N PRO A 155 -4.59 -1.65 -8.58
CA PRO A 155 -4.26 -2.64 -9.60
C PRO A 155 -2.90 -2.43 -10.28
N ASN A 156 -2.40 -1.19 -10.31
CA ASN A 156 -1.08 -0.83 -10.83
C ASN A 156 0.09 -1.17 -9.90
N ASP A 157 -0.15 -1.73 -8.70
CA ASP A 157 0.91 -2.25 -7.81
C ASP A 157 1.53 -3.56 -8.36
N ALA A 158 0.89 -4.18 -9.35
CA ALA A 158 1.42 -5.34 -10.08
C ALA A 158 1.08 -5.23 -11.58
N PRO A 159 1.65 -4.24 -12.28
CA PRO A 159 1.28 -3.91 -13.66
C PRO A 159 1.74 -4.96 -14.68
N MET A 160 2.70 -5.83 -14.34
CA MET A 160 3.29 -6.81 -15.25
C MET A 160 3.24 -8.23 -14.71
N ASP A 161 3.08 -9.21 -15.60
CA ASP A 161 3.17 -10.63 -15.27
C ASP A 161 4.63 -11.14 -15.25
N ASP A 162 5.48 -10.50 -14.43
CA ASP A 162 6.87 -10.92 -14.23
C ASP A 162 7.14 -11.38 -12.78
N ALA A 163 8.33 -11.94 -12.57
CA ALA A 163 8.72 -12.48 -11.27
C ALA A 163 8.83 -11.41 -10.17
N TRP A 164 9.24 -10.19 -10.50
CA TRP A 164 9.36 -9.10 -9.53
C TRP A 164 8.00 -8.67 -9.03
N HIS A 165 7.09 -8.33 -9.94
CA HIS A 165 5.74 -7.86 -9.60
C HIS A 165 4.89 -8.95 -8.95
N ALA A 166 5.01 -10.22 -9.40
CA ALA A 166 4.34 -11.34 -8.74
C ALA A 166 4.84 -11.56 -7.31
N ALA A 167 6.16 -11.43 -7.09
CA ALA A 167 6.73 -11.53 -5.75
C ALA A 167 6.33 -10.33 -4.88
N HIS A 168 6.35 -9.13 -5.44
CA HIS A 168 5.89 -7.91 -4.77
C HIS A 168 4.45 -8.06 -4.26
N LEU A 169 3.54 -8.50 -5.13
CA LEU A 169 2.15 -8.78 -4.77
C LEU A 169 2.02 -9.90 -3.73
N ALA A 170 2.91 -10.91 -3.77
CA ALA A 170 2.98 -11.94 -2.74
C ALA A 170 3.38 -11.35 -1.37
N GLY A 171 4.37 -10.46 -1.32
CA GLY A 171 4.74 -9.73 -0.10
C GLY A 171 3.61 -8.86 0.42
N LEU A 172 2.93 -8.13 -0.46
CA LEU A 172 1.81 -7.26 -0.07
C LEU A 172 0.63 -8.06 0.50
N LEU A 173 0.21 -9.14 -0.16
CA LEU A 173 -1.04 -9.83 0.17
C LEU A 173 -0.86 -11.21 0.83
N LEU A 174 -0.01 -12.07 0.26
CA LEU A 174 0.14 -13.45 0.75
C LEU A 174 0.90 -13.49 2.09
N ALA A 175 1.90 -12.63 2.28
CA ALA A 175 2.56 -12.49 3.58
C ALA A 175 1.58 -11.97 4.65
N ARG A 176 0.67 -11.06 4.29
CA ARG A 176 -0.39 -10.57 5.19
C ARG A 176 -1.46 -11.61 5.51
N VAL A 177 -1.62 -12.65 4.69
CA VAL A 177 -2.41 -13.85 5.06
C VAL A 177 -1.71 -14.66 6.13
N ASP A 178 -0.41 -14.92 5.99
CA ASP A 178 0.37 -15.62 7.01
C ASP A 178 0.49 -14.80 8.32
N ALA A 179 0.52 -13.47 8.21
CA ALA A 179 0.39 -12.52 9.32
C ALA A 179 -1.04 -12.39 9.87
N ARG A 180 -2.02 -13.18 9.37
CA ARG A 180 -3.41 -13.21 9.82
C ARG A 180 -4.11 -11.84 9.80
N ILE A 181 -3.70 -10.95 8.89
CA ILE A 181 -4.36 -9.67 8.63
C ILE A 181 -5.48 -9.91 7.63
N ILE A 182 -5.11 -10.46 6.47
CA ILE A 182 -6.02 -10.83 5.38
C ILE A 182 -6.46 -12.29 5.52
N THR A 183 -7.64 -12.64 5.00
CA THR A 183 -8.13 -14.02 5.01
C THR A 183 -7.78 -14.70 3.69
N ALA A 184 -7.28 -15.93 3.77
CA ALA A 184 -6.84 -16.70 2.59
C ALA A 184 -7.93 -16.92 1.53
N LYS A 185 -9.20 -17.00 1.96
CA LYS A 185 -10.35 -17.17 1.07
C LYS A 185 -10.51 -15.99 0.10
N ASP A 186 -10.25 -14.78 0.58
CA ASP A 186 -10.54 -13.55 -0.16
C ASP A 186 -9.53 -13.33 -1.29
N ILE A 187 -8.29 -13.81 -1.12
CA ILE A 187 -7.19 -13.62 -2.08
C ILE A 187 -6.90 -14.87 -2.93
N LYS A 188 -7.86 -15.79 -3.08
CA LYS A 188 -7.65 -17.05 -3.83
C LYS A 188 -7.23 -16.78 -5.28
N GLY A 189 -7.86 -15.80 -5.94
CA GLY A 189 -7.54 -15.38 -7.31
C GLY A 189 -6.12 -14.84 -7.42
N VAL A 190 -5.75 -13.89 -6.55
CA VAL A 190 -4.38 -13.34 -6.47
C VAL A 190 -3.35 -14.44 -6.27
N ARG A 191 -3.58 -15.38 -5.33
CA ARG A 191 -2.66 -16.50 -5.10
C ARG A 191 -2.50 -17.36 -6.34
N ALA A 192 -3.57 -17.61 -7.09
CA ALA A 192 -3.50 -18.38 -8.33
C ALA A 192 -2.64 -17.65 -9.37
N ALA A 193 -2.89 -16.35 -9.62
CA ALA A 193 -2.14 -15.55 -10.57
C ALA A 193 -0.64 -15.47 -10.21
N VAL A 194 -0.31 -15.18 -8.95
CA VAL A 194 1.08 -15.20 -8.45
C VAL A 194 1.73 -16.59 -8.62
N THR A 195 0.98 -17.66 -8.38
CA THR A 195 1.50 -19.03 -8.57
C THR A 195 1.74 -19.36 -10.05
N THR A 196 0.90 -18.85 -10.96
CA THR A 196 1.08 -19.01 -12.41
C THR A 196 2.38 -18.36 -12.87
N VAL A 197 2.67 -17.13 -12.41
CA VAL A 197 3.88 -16.39 -12.81
C VAL A 197 5.15 -16.94 -12.16
N LEU A 198 5.14 -17.18 -10.83
CA LEU A 198 6.35 -17.62 -10.11
C LEU A 198 6.59 -19.13 -10.14
N GLY A 199 5.53 -19.91 -10.35
CA GLY A 199 5.53 -21.34 -10.05
C GLY A 199 5.52 -21.66 -8.55
N ARG A 200 5.10 -22.89 -8.22
CA ARG A 200 4.92 -23.33 -6.82
C ARG A 200 6.21 -23.36 -6.00
N LYS A 201 7.34 -23.72 -6.63
CA LYS A 201 8.64 -23.87 -5.96
C LYS A 201 9.15 -22.50 -5.48
N ARG A 202 9.23 -21.53 -6.39
CA ARG A 202 9.69 -20.17 -6.09
C ARG A 202 8.79 -19.50 -5.06
N LEU A 203 7.46 -19.59 -5.22
CA LEU A 203 6.51 -19.05 -4.25
C LEU A 203 6.67 -19.66 -2.84
N ARG A 204 6.97 -20.96 -2.74
CA ARG A 204 7.26 -21.59 -1.44
C ARG A 204 8.54 -21.04 -0.81
N GLN A 205 9.60 -20.85 -1.60
CA GLN A 205 10.86 -20.30 -1.10
C GLN A 205 10.68 -18.86 -0.60
N LEU A 206 9.96 -18.02 -1.35
CA LEU A 206 9.60 -16.68 -0.89
C LEU A 206 8.76 -16.74 0.40
N ARG A 207 7.85 -17.72 0.48
CA ARG A 207 7.04 -17.93 1.69
C ARG A 207 7.87 -18.21 2.93
N ASP A 208 8.91 -19.03 2.79
CA ASP A 208 9.82 -19.30 3.89
C ASP A 208 10.56 -18.03 4.31
N VAL A 209 10.93 -17.16 3.36
CA VAL A 209 11.57 -15.86 3.64
C VAL A 209 10.66 -14.94 4.45
N TRP A 210 9.43 -14.65 4.01
CA TRP A 210 8.57 -13.71 4.75
C TRP A 210 8.10 -14.28 6.09
N ARG A 211 7.95 -15.60 6.21
CA ARG A 211 7.65 -16.24 7.51
C ARG A 211 8.82 -16.15 8.47
N GLN A 212 10.05 -16.21 7.98
CA GLN A 212 11.23 -15.93 8.80
C GLN A 212 11.30 -14.44 9.16
N ALA A 213 11.00 -13.53 8.24
CA ALA A 213 10.91 -12.10 8.51
C ALA A 213 9.94 -11.81 9.67
N HIS A 214 8.77 -12.48 9.71
CA HIS A 214 7.80 -12.34 10.81
C HIS A 214 8.34 -12.64 12.20
N THR A 215 9.42 -13.41 12.31
CA THR A 215 10.07 -13.75 13.58
C THR A 215 11.25 -12.85 13.92
N VAL A 216 11.76 -12.06 12.98
CA VAL A 216 12.90 -11.16 13.20
C VAL A 216 12.55 -10.10 14.24
N ASP A 217 13.52 -9.79 15.09
CA ASP A 217 13.37 -8.81 16.16
C ASP A 217 13.33 -7.37 15.65
N ASP A 218 12.72 -6.51 16.47
CA ASP A 218 12.35 -5.14 16.08
C ASP A 218 13.56 -4.26 15.74
N THR A 219 14.77 -4.63 16.18
CA THR A 219 16.03 -3.91 15.98
C THR A 219 17.00 -4.61 15.02
N ASP A 220 16.67 -5.82 14.53
CA ASP A 220 17.63 -6.66 13.79
C ASP A 220 17.62 -6.33 12.29
N ALA A 221 18.32 -5.24 11.95
CA ALA A 221 18.54 -4.82 10.57
C ALA A 221 19.27 -5.89 9.75
N ALA A 222 20.28 -6.55 10.34
CA ALA A 222 21.15 -7.47 9.62
C ALA A 222 20.36 -8.66 9.06
N THR A 223 19.56 -9.31 9.91
CA THR A 223 18.73 -10.44 9.47
C THR A 223 17.67 -10.02 8.46
N MET A 224 17.06 -8.83 8.61
CA MET A 224 16.10 -8.31 7.61
C MET A 224 16.76 -8.10 6.24
N ILE A 225 17.97 -7.54 6.19
CA ILE A 225 18.72 -7.35 4.95
C ILE A 225 19.15 -8.69 4.33
N ASP A 226 19.61 -9.66 5.14
CA ASP A 226 19.97 -10.99 4.64
C ASP A 226 18.77 -11.73 4.01
N LEU A 227 17.58 -11.57 4.59
CA LEU A 227 16.33 -12.08 4.03
C LEU A 227 15.97 -11.40 2.71
N ALA A 228 16.19 -10.10 2.60
CA ALA A 228 15.99 -9.36 1.35
C ALA A 228 16.98 -9.80 0.25
N TRP A 229 18.24 -10.04 0.57
CA TRP A 229 19.20 -10.65 -0.37
C TRP A 229 18.78 -12.05 -0.82
N ARG A 230 18.28 -12.87 0.11
CA ARG A 230 17.76 -14.21 -0.22
C ARG A 230 16.55 -14.12 -1.15
N TRP A 231 15.66 -13.15 -0.94
CA TRP A 231 14.53 -12.89 -1.83
C TRP A 231 15.00 -12.53 -3.25
N CYS A 232 15.92 -11.57 -3.40
CA CYS A 232 16.47 -11.20 -4.72
C CYS A 232 17.06 -12.42 -5.44
N ARG A 233 17.85 -13.25 -4.74
CA ARG A 233 18.39 -14.51 -5.30
C ARG A 233 17.32 -15.49 -5.74
N ILE A 234 16.19 -15.60 -5.02
CA ILE A 234 15.07 -16.47 -5.43
C ILE A 234 14.42 -15.99 -6.73
N LEU A 235 14.48 -14.68 -6.98
CA LEU A 235 13.99 -14.05 -8.21
C LEU A 235 15.04 -13.97 -9.32
N ASP A 236 16.23 -14.52 -9.10
CA ASP A 236 17.36 -14.45 -10.02
C ASP A 236 17.80 -13.00 -10.33
N ILE A 237 17.60 -12.09 -9.37
CA ILE A 237 18.09 -10.71 -9.41
C ILE A 237 19.46 -10.69 -8.73
N ASP A 238 20.46 -10.14 -9.41
CA ASP A 238 21.77 -9.80 -8.85
C ASP A 238 21.84 -8.30 -8.54
N PRO A 239 21.64 -7.88 -7.27
CA PRO A 239 21.72 -6.48 -6.88
C PRO A 239 23.07 -5.81 -7.15
N GLY A 240 24.16 -6.57 -7.35
CA GLY A 240 25.46 -6.03 -7.74
C GLY A 240 25.51 -5.55 -9.20
N GLN A 241 24.63 -6.09 -10.06
CA GLN A 241 24.49 -5.70 -11.47
C GLN A 241 23.23 -4.88 -11.72
N GLN A 242 22.17 -5.12 -10.94
CA GLN A 242 20.86 -4.48 -11.05
C GLN A 242 20.49 -3.89 -9.67
N PRO A 243 21.11 -2.76 -9.29
CA PRO A 243 20.91 -2.20 -7.95
C PRO A 243 19.50 -1.62 -7.75
N GLU A 244 18.80 -1.28 -8.83
CA GLU A 244 17.47 -0.67 -8.79
C GLU A 244 16.35 -1.70 -8.91
N PRO A 245 15.19 -1.47 -8.26
CA PRO A 245 13.97 -2.25 -8.50
C PRO A 245 13.61 -2.30 -9.99
N PRO A 246 13.31 -3.48 -10.56
CA PRO A 246 12.82 -3.61 -11.92
C PRO A 246 11.64 -2.66 -12.19
N GLN A 247 11.75 -1.87 -13.24
CA GLN A 247 10.70 -0.95 -13.67
C GLN A 247 9.86 -1.57 -14.78
N PRO A 248 8.54 -1.33 -14.80
CA PRO A 248 7.72 -1.79 -15.89
C PRO A 248 8.05 -1.08 -17.22
N ASP A 249 8.18 -1.86 -18.29
CA ASP A 249 8.26 -1.34 -19.66
C ASP A 249 6.94 -0.62 -20.03
N PRO A 250 6.97 0.66 -20.46
CA PRO A 250 5.79 1.42 -20.87
C PRO A 250 4.94 0.78 -21.98
N GLY A 251 5.51 -0.15 -22.76
CA GLY A 251 4.82 -0.82 -23.88
C GLY A 251 4.01 -2.06 -23.50
N GLN A 252 4.11 -2.55 -22.26
CA GLN A 252 3.44 -3.77 -21.81
C GLN A 252 2.18 -3.44 -21.01
N PHE A 253 1.12 -4.20 -21.27
CA PHE A 253 -0.21 -3.97 -20.68
C PHE A 253 -0.45 -4.83 -19.45
N ALA A 254 -1.34 -4.35 -18.58
CA ALA A 254 -1.83 -5.05 -17.40
C ALA A 254 -2.18 -6.52 -17.70
N GLY A 255 -1.50 -7.43 -17.00
CA GLY A 255 -1.65 -8.87 -17.14
C GLY A 255 -2.60 -9.52 -16.13
N GLN A 256 -2.44 -10.83 -15.94
CA GLN A 256 -3.23 -11.65 -15.02
C GLN A 256 -3.10 -11.19 -13.57
N LEU A 257 -1.95 -10.63 -13.15
CA LEU A 257 -1.77 -10.11 -11.80
C LEU A 257 -2.65 -8.90 -11.53
N ALA A 258 -2.61 -7.89 -12.40
CA ALA A 258 -3.42 -6.68 -12.30
C ALA A 258 -4.92 -7.01 -12.36
N GLN A 259 -5.33 -7.94 -13.22
CA GLN A 259 -6.71 -8.42 -13.26
C GLN A 259 -7.12 -9.09 -11.94
N ALA A 260 -6.31 -10.02 -11.42
CA ALA A 260 -6.62 -10.72 -10.17
C ALA A 260 -6.67 -9.77 -8.96
N LEU A 261 -5.83 -8.72 -8.96
CA LEU A 261 -5.87 -7.66 -7.96
C LEU A 261 -7.14 -6.80 -8.11
N GLY A 262 -7.49 -6.40 -9.34
CA GLY A 262 -8.74 -5.69 -9.62
C GLY A 262 -9.99 -6.44 -9.17
N ASP A 263 -10.06 -7.75 -9.47
CA ASP A 263 -11.16 -8.62 -9.04
C ASP A 263 -11.26 -8.72 -7.51
N TYR A 264 -10.11 -8.82 -6.83
CA TYR A 264 -10.04 -8.80 -5.38
C TYR A 264 -10.56 -7.49 -4.80
N LEU A 265 -10.11 -6.35 -5.33
CA LEU A 265 -10.50 -5.03 -4.85
C LEU A 265 -12.00 -4.78 -5.08
N ALA A 266 -12.51 -5.15 -6.26
CA ALA A 266 -13.94 -5.11 -6.56
C ALA A 266 -14.75 -5.92 -5.53
N HIS A 267 -14.33 -7.15 -5.23
CA HIS A 267 -14.98 -7.98 -4.23
C HIS A 267 -14.97 -7.33 -2.84
N THR A 268 -13.85 -6.75 -2.41
CA THR A 268 -13.75 -6.08 -1.11
C THR A 268 -14.59 -4.82 -1.00
N ALA A 269 -14.82 -4.13 -2.13
CA ALA A 269 -15.70 -2.96 -2.22
C ALA A 269 -17.19 -3.35 -2.32
N GLY A 270 -17.52 -4.64 -2.45
CA GLY A 270 -18.89 -5.09 -2.70
C GLY A 270 -19.39 -4.79 -4.11
N LEU A 271 -18.47 -4.65 -5.07
CA LEU A 271 -18.73 -4.32 -6.47
C LEU A 271 -18.42 -5.52 -7.38
N THR A 272 -19.01 -5.52 -8.57
CA THR A 272 -18.54 -6.36 -9.67
C THR A 272 -17.24 -5.79 -10.26
N PRO A 273 -16.39 -6.61 -10.91
CA PRO A 273 -15.20 -6.11 -11.59
C PRO A 273 -15.48 -5.01 -12.63
N ALA A 274 -16.63 -5.09 -13.31
CA ALA A 274 -17.05 -4.08 -14.28
C ALA A 274 -17.39 -2.74 -13.62
N GLU A 275 -18.14 -2.75 -12.51
CA GLU A 275 -18.46 -1.53 -11.75
C GLU A 275 -17.20 -0.90 -11.15
N TYR A 276 -16.32 -1.71 -10.57
CA TYR A 276 -15.05 -1.23 -10.03
C TYR A 276 -14.21 -0.56 -11.13
N THR A 277 -14.08 -1.21 -12.29
CA THR A 277 -13.36 -0.64 -13.44
C THR A 277 -13.98 0.66 -13.91
N ALA A 278 -15.31 0.73 -14.00
CA ALA A 278 -16.02 1.94 -14.39
C ALA A 278 -15.76 3.10 -13.40
N GLN A 279 -15.79 2.83 -12.10
CA GLN A 279 -15.46 3.82 -11.07
C GLN A 279 -14.01 4.29 -11.16
N GLN A 280 -13.06 3.40 -11.42
CA GLN A 280 -11.65 3.77 -11.59
C GLN A 280 -11.44 4.65 -12.83
N ILE A 281 -12.10 4.33 -13.94
CA ILE A 281 -12.06 5.14 -15.16
C ILE A 281 -12.67 6.51 -14.90
N ASP A 282 -13.83 6.57 -14.25
CA ASP A 282 -14.49 7.83 -13.92
C ASP A 282 -13.61 8.67 -12.98
N GLY A 283 -13.03 8.09 -11.93
CA GLY A 283 -12.15 8.80 -11.00
C GLY A 283 -10.86 9.33 -11.64
N ARG A 284 -10.26 8.58 -12.57
CA ARG A 284 -8.97 8.96 -13.23
C ARG A 284 -9.14 9.81 -14.48
N HIS A 285 -10.25 9.65 -15.19
CA HIS A 285 -10.48 10.23 -16.52
C HIS A 285 -11.78 11.01 -16.61
N SER A 286 -12.36 11.39 -15.46
CA SER A 286 -13.46 12.35 -15.41
C SER A 286 -13.12 13.58 -16.24
N ALA A 287 -14.10 14.03 -17.02
CA ALA A 287 -13.99 15.31 -17.70
C ALA A 287 -13.77 16.41 -16.64
N PRO A 288 -12.85 17.36 -16.88
CA PRO A 288 -12.65 18.48 -15.98
C PRO A 288 -13.99 19.17 -15.66
N PRO A 289 -14.20 19.71 -14.44
CA PRO A 289 -15.44 20.39 -14.08
C PRO A 289 -15.81 21.57 -15.00
N SER A 290 -14.81 22.12 -15.69
CA SER A 290 -14.97 23.18 -16.69
C SER A 290 -15.51 22.69 -18.03
N TRP A 291 -15.59 21.38 -18.26
CA TRP A 291 -16.10 20.80 -19.49
C TRP A 291 -17.61 20.62 -19.40
N THR A 292 -18.35 21.33 -20.25
CA THR A 292 -19.78 21.13 -20.40
C THR A 292 -20.05 19.93 -21.29
N ARG A 293 -20.82 18.96 -20.79
CA ARG A 293 -21.37 17.90 -21.64
C ARG A 293 -22.29 18.54 -22.67
N ARG A 294 -22.02 18.27 -23.95
CA ARG A 294 -22.92 18.55 -25.07
C ARG A 294 -23.08 17.30 -25.91
N ASP A 295 -24.16 17.27 -26.70
CA ASP A 295 -24.31 16.20 -27.67
C ASP A 295 -23.17 16.21 -28.69
N PRO A 296 -22.60 15.03 -29.03
CA PRO A 296 -21.56 14.93 -30.02
C PRO A 296 -22.13 15.19 -31.43
N THR A 297 -21.42 16.00 -32.19
CA THR A 297 -21.71 16.26 -33.61
C THR A 297 -21.60 14.97 -34.43
N ASP A 298 -22.19 14.95 -35.62
CA ASP A 298 -22.07 13.78 -36.52
C ASP A 298 -20.61 13.50 -36.90
N ALA A 299 -19.78 14.55 -37.04
CA ALA A 299 -18.36 14.44 -37.32
C ALA A 299 -17.60 13.76 -36.16
N GLU A 300 -17.89 14.13 -34.92
CA GLU A 300 -17.29 13.49 -33.73
C GLU A 300 -17.73 12.04 -33.59
N ARG A 301 -19.01 11.74 -33.85
CA ARG A 301 -19.51 10.35 -33.90
C ARG A 301 -18.84 9.54 -35.00
N ALA A 302 -18.56 10.13 -36.17
CA ALA A 302 -17.81 9.47 -37.24
C ALA A 302 -16.34 9.21 -36.84
N ALA A 303 -15.67 10.19 -36.25
CA ALA A 303 -14.29 10.07 -35.77
C ALA A 303 -14.15 9.00 -34.69
N ALA A 304 -15.05 8.96 -33.71
CA ALA A 304 -15.07 7.93 -32.66
C ALA A 304 -15.23 6.52 -33.24
N ARG A 305 -16.12 6.35 -34.22
CA ARG A 305 -16.31 5.06 -34.93
C ARG A 305 -15.05 4.66 -35.70
N GLN A 306 -14.37 5.60 -36.37
CA GLN A 306 -13.10 5.33 -37.05
C GLN A 306 -12.00 4.92 -36.07
N LEU A 307 -11.87 5.61 -34.93
CA LEU A 307 -10.92 5.26 -33.89
C LEU A 307 -11.19 3.85 -33.34
N ALA A 308 -12.44 3.53 -33.00
CA ALA A 308 -12.84 2.20 -32.54
C ALA A 308 -12.56 1.10 -33.58
N ALA A 309 -12.72 1.38 -34.87
CA ALA A 309 -12.36 0.46 -35.94
C ALA A 309 -10.83 0.24 -36.02
N ARG A 310 -10.02 1.30 -35.88
CA ARG A 310 -8.55 1.20 -35.86
C ARG A 310 -8.06 0.41 -34.64
N LEU A 311 -8.59 0.68 -33.45
CA LEU A 311 -8.23 -0.03 -32.23
C LEU A 311 -8.57 -1.53 -32.30
N ARG A 312 -9.70 -1.89 -32.92
CA ARG A 312 -10.04 -3.30 -33.17
C ARG A 312 -9.05 -3.98 -34.10
N ARG A 313 -8.62 -3.30 -35.18
CA ARG A 313 -7.60 -3.82 -36.11
C ARG A 313 -6.21 -3.91 -35.50
N ALA A 314 -5.88 -3.08 -34.54
CA ALA A 314 -4.58 -3.13 -33.83
C ALA A 314 -4.52 -4.26 -32.78
N ARG A 315 -5.66 -4.87 -32.43
CA ARG A 315 -5.77 -5.99 -31.47
C ARG A 315 -5.77 -7.36 -32.15
N THR A 316 -5.75 -7.42 -33.48
CA THR A 316 -5.65 -8.63 -34.31
C THR A 316 -4.28 -8.71 -34.93
#